data_AF-A0A7X9A065-F1
#
_entry.id   AF-A0A7X9A065-F1
#
_cell.length_a   1.000
_cell.length_b   1.000
_cell.length_c   1.000
_cell.angle_alpha   90.00
_cell.angle_beta   90.00
_cell.angle_gamma   90.00
#
_symmetry.space_group_name_H-M   'P 1'
#
loop_
_entity.id
_entity.type
_entity.pdbx_description
1 polymer ?
#
loop_
_entity_poly.entity_id
_entity_poly.type
_entity_poly.pdbx_seq_one_letter_code
_entity_poly.pdbx_strand_id
1 'polypeptide(L)'
;MKEYPVFEELIPDQPRQNLREFIDTLRDGGYQVTDGHTPDPDLIDPMGRAVETWRENYPYSERLSREEYELEKYYLQIELLKLQYWAEDTGQ
;
A
#
# COMPACT_ATOMS: atom_id res chain seq x y z
N MET A 1 30.63 1.56 7.77
CA MET A 1 29.29 2.19 7.86
C MET A 1 28.79 2.29 6.44
N LYS A 2 27.73 1.57 6.07
CA LYS A 2 27.08 1.78 4.78
C LYS A 2 26.01 2.85 5.01
N GLU A 3 26.17 3.99 4.34
CA GLU A 3 25.14 5.01 4.30
C GLU A 3 23.95 4.45 3.53
N TYR A 4 22.82 4.38 4.21
CA TYR A 4 21.54 4.20 3.55
C TYR A 4 21.05 5.59 3.17
N PRO A 5 20.60 5.82 1.93
CA PRO A 5 20.07 7.11 1.53
C PRO A 5 18.86 7.44 2.42
N VAL A 6 18.85 8.68 2.93
CA VAL A 6 17.77 9.24 3.73
C VAL A 6 16.54 9.37 2.83
N PHE A 7 15.46 8.64 3.12
CA PHE A 7 14.21 8.57 2.33
C PHE A 7 13.37 9.87 2.38
N GLU A 8 13.90 10.93 2.99
CA GLU A 8 13.20 12.17 3.35
C GLU A 8 13.03 13.15 2.17
N GLU A 9 13.53 12.82 0.97
CA GLU A 9 13.38 13.63 -0.26
C GLU A 9 12.19 13.26 -1.16
N LEU A 10 11.33 12.31 -0.77
CA LEU A 10 10.18 11.89 -1.58
C LEU A 10 8.93 12.76 -1.31
N ILE A 11 8.98 14.05 -1.63
CA ILE A 11 7.77 14.91 -1.72
C ILE A 11 7.35 15.09 -3.20
N PRO A 12 6.06 14.92 -3.55
CA PRO A 12 5.63 14.50 -4.88
C PRO A 12 5.14 15.67 -5.76
N ASP A 13 6.03 16.59 -6.11
CA ASP A 13 5.71 17.64 -7.12
C ASP A 13 6.48 17.47 -8.44
N GLN A 14 6.88 16.24 -8.78
CA GLN A 14 7.45 15.94 -10.08
C GLN A 14 6.38 15.30 -11.00
N PRO A 15 6.22 15.81 -12.24
CA PRO A 15 5.24 15.27 -13.19
C PRO A 15 5.52 13.78 -13.44
N ARG A 16 4.43 13.02 -13.63
CA ARG A 16 4.34 11.55 -13.78
C ARG A 16 5.18 10.91 -14.92
N GLN A 17 6.26 11.52 -15.39
CA GLN A 17 6.99 11.08 -16.58
C GLN A 17 8.00 9.94 -16.32
N ASN A 18 8.47 9.70 -15.09
CA ASN A 18 9.54 8.71 -14.87
C ASN A 18 9.16 7.56 -13.93
N LEU A 19 7.88 7.18 -13.83
CA LEU A 19 7.48 6.05 -12.98
C LEU A 19 8.18 4.75 -13.39
N ARG A 20 8.35 4.52 -14.70
CA ARG A 20 9.05 3.34 -15.22
C ARG A 20 10.53 3.34 -14.85
N GLU A 21 11.22 4.46 -15.08
CA GLU A 21 12.64 4.62 -14.73
C GLU A 21 12.87 4.48 -13.22
N PHE A 22 11.94 5.00 -12.41
CA PHE A 22 11.95 4.86 -10.96
C PHE A 22 11.78 3.39 -10.53
N ILE A 23 10.82 2.66 -11.11
CA ILE A 23 10.64 1.22 -10.86
C ILE A 23 11.88 0.43 -11.27
N ASP A 24 12.49 0.75 -12.41
CA ASP A 24 13.70 0.08 -12.88
C ASP A 24 14.87 0.32 -11.91
N THR A 25 15.02 1.54 -11.39
CA THR A 25 16.01 1.88 -10.35
C THR A 25 15.77 1.09 -9.06
N LEU A 26 14.51 0.94 -8.62
CA LEU A 26 14.18 0.14 -7.43
C LEU A 26 14.54 -1.34 -7.64
N ARG A 27 14.21 -1.89 -8.81
CA ARG A 27 14.53 -3.29 -9.14
C ARG A 27 16.04 -3.52 -9.20
N ASP A 28 16.79 -2.60 -9.82
CA ASP A 28 18.25 -2.66 -9.88
C ASP A 28 18.88 -2.48 -8.48
N GLY A 29 18.22 -1.70 -7.62
CA GLY A 29 18.54 -1.54 -6.22
C GLY A 29 18.28 -2.78 -5.35
N GLY A 30 17.62 -3.82 -5.88
CA GLY A 30 17.34 -5.08 -5.19
C GLY A 30 15.99 -5.12 -4.45
N TYR A 31 15.11 -4.15 -4.68
CA TYR A 31 13.75 -4.16 -4.12
C TYR A 31 12.86 -5.15 -4.86
N GLN A 32 11.98 -5.82 -4.12
CA GLN A 32 11.07 -6.83 -4.65
C GLN A 32 9.65 -6.62 -4.12
N VAL A 33 8.64 -7.06 -4.87
CA VAL A 33 7.24 -7.01 -4.41
C VAL A 33 6.79 -8.42 -4.09
N THR A 34 6.34 -8.64 -2.86
CA THR A 34 5.69 -9.90 -2.44
C THR A 34 4.18 -9.76 -2.54
N ASP A 35 3.51 -10.88 -2.79
CA ASP A 35 2.05 -10.94 -2.89
C ASP A 35 1.43 -9.98 -3.92
N GLY A 36 2.13 -9.71 -5.02
CA GLY A 36 1.70 -8.80 -6.10
C GLY A 36 0.39 -9.17 -6.81
N HIS A 37 -0.13 -10.39 -6.60
CA HIS A 37 -1.45 -10.80 -7.09
C HIS A 37 -2.58 -10.41 -6.12
N THR A 38 -2.25 -10.13 -4.87
CA THR A 38 -3.20 -9.71 -3.85
C THR A 38 -3.39 -8.19 -3.90
N PRO A 39 -4.51 -7.67 -3.38
CA PRO A 39 -4.73 -6.23 -3.30
C PRO A 39 -3.76 -5.49 -2.36
N ASP A 40 -3.09 -6.20 -1.45
CA ASP A 40 -2.22 -5.61 -0.42
C ASP A 40 -0.78 -6.17 -0.53
N PRO A 41 -0.03 -5.83 -1.60
CA PRO A 41 1.34 -6.29 -1.77
C PRO A 41 2.29 -5.54 -0.85
N ASP A 42 3.30 -6.24 -0.35
CA ASP A 42 4.37 -5.63 0.44
C ASP A 42 5.61 -5.39 -0.44
N LEU A 43 6.23 -4.21 -0.28
CA LEU A 43 7.50 -3.89 -0.89
C LEU A 43 8.61 -4.35 0.04
N ILE A 44 9.52 -5.18 -0.47
CA ILE A 44 10.63 -5.78 0.27
C ILE A 44 11.94 -5.08 -0.11
N ASP A 45 12.68 -4.64 0.90
CA ASP A 45 14.01 -4.04 0.77
C ASP A 45 15.07 -5.08 0.36
N PRO A 46 16.25 -4.66 -0.12
CA PRO A 46 17.32 -5.59 -0.52
C PRO A 46 17.88 -6.45 0.63
N MET A 47 17.56 -6.13 1.90
CA MET A 47 17.87 -6.96 3.06
C MET A 47 16.76 -7.96 3.41
N GLY A 48 15.67 -8.02 2.62
CA GLY A 48 14.56 -8.94 2.83
C GLY A 48 13.52 -8.46 3.86
N ARG A 49 13.51 -7.17 4.22
CA ARG A 49 12.54 -6.61 5.17
C ARG A 49 11.45 -5.82 4.43
N ALA A 50 10.22 -5.86 4.94
CA ALA A 50 9.15 -5.02 4.43
C ALA A 50 9.48 -3.54 4.65
N VAL A 51 9.20 -2.72 3.63
CA VAL A 51 9.32 -1.28 3.66
C VAL A 51 8.15 -0.71 4.46
N GLU A 52 8.46 0.06 5.49
CA GLU A 52 7.49 0.58 6.45
C GLU A 52 7.01 2.01 6.11
N THR A 53 6.88 2.34 4.82
CA THR A 53 6.46 3.69 4.35
C THR A 53 5.09 4.10 4.90
N TRP A 54 4.24 3.13 5.24
CA TRP A 54 2.94 3.36 5.87
C TRP A 54 3.04 4.05 7.24
N ARG A 55 4.21 4.05 7.90
CA ARG A 55 4.43 4.76 9.18
C ARG A 55 4.71 6.25 8.99
N GLU A 56 5.13 6.66 7.80
CA GLU A 56 5.51 8.04 7.54
C GLU A 56 4.25 8.93 7.59
N ASN A 57 4.23 9.87 8.54
CA ASN A 57 3.11 10.80 8.75
C ASN A 57 1.76 10.11 9.04
N TYR A 58 1.78 8.89 9.60
CA TYR A 58 0.57 8.14 9.97
C TYR A 58 0.41 8.06 11.50
N PRO A 59 -0.80 8.27 12.05
CA PRO A 59 -0.99 8.42 13.49
C PRO A 59 -0.95 7.11 14.28
N TYR A 60 -0.98 5.94 13.61
CA TYR A 60 -0.98 4.64 14.25
C TYR A 60 0.42 4.01 14.22
N SER A 61 0.82 3.44 15.36
CA SER A 61 2.13 2.79 15.51
C SER A 61 2.23 1.42 14.86
N GLU A 62 1.08 0.78 14.60
CA GLU A 62 0.96 -0.59 14.10
C GLU A 62 -0.13 -0.67 13.03
N ARG A 63 0.06 -1.53 12.03
CA ARG A 63 -1.00 -1.92 11.09
C ARG A 63 -1.98 -2.83 11.81
N LEU A 64 -3.25 -2.76 11.40
CA LEU A 64 -4.25 -3.77 11.81
C LEU A 64 -3.75 -5.16 11.41
N SER A 65 -4.02 -6.17 12.24
CA SER A 65 -3.68 -7.54 11.86
C SER A 65 -4.42 -7.94 10.59
N ARG A 66 -3.81 -8.80 9.78
CA ARG A 66 -4.43 -9.24 8.52
C ARG A 66 -5.77 -9.95 8.78
N GLU A 67 -5.86 -10.72 9.86
CA GLU A 67 -7.09 -11.43 10.23
C GLU A 67 -8.23 -10.46 10.56
N GLU A 68 -7.98 -9.47 11.42
CA GLU A 68 -8.98 -8.45 11.76
C GLU A 68 -9.38 -7.61 10.55
N TYR A 69 -8.41 -7.22 9.71
CA TYR A 69 -8.68 -6.48 8.48
C TYR A 69 -9.59 -7.26 7.53
N GLU A 70 -9.28 -8.52 7.25
CA GLU A 70 -10.08 -9.34 6.33
C GLU A 70 -11.51 -9.56 6.86
N LEU A 71 -11.66 -9.76 8.17
CA LEU A 71 -12.96 -9.91 8.81
C LEU A 71 -13.81 -8.63 8.69
N GLU A 72 -13.26 -7.49 9.08
CA GLU A 72 -13.96 -6.20 9.00
C GLU A 72 -14.26 -5.82 7.55
N LYS A 73 -13.32 -6.07 6.63
CA LYS A 73 -13.53 -5.86 5.19
C LYS A 73 -14.71 -6.69 4.67
N TYR A 74 -14.82 -7.95 5.08
CA TYR A 74 -15.94 -8.81 4.68
C TYR A 74 -17.29 -8.27 5.17
N TYR A 75 -17.37 -7.83 6.44
CA TYR A 75 -18.60 -7.22 6.96
C TYR A 75 -18.96 -5.93 6.23
N LEU A 76 -17.99 -5.06 5.99
CA LEU A 76 -18.22 -3.82 5.25
C LEU A 76 -18.70 -4.09 3.82
N GLN A 77 -18.16 -5.11 3.14
CA GLN A 77 -18.62 -5.51 1.82
C GLN A 77 -20.09 -5.94 1.82
N ILE A 78 -20.54 -6.68 2.84
CA ILE A 78 -21.95 -7.05 3.00
C ILE A 78 -22.83 -5.80 3.15
N GLU A 79 -22.42 -4.85 3.99
CA GLU A 79 -23.19 -3.61 4.21
C GLU A 79 -23.22 -2.74 2.95
N LEU A 80 -22.13 -2.67 2.19
CA LEU A 80 -22.09 -1.97 0.92
C LEU A 80 -23.05 -2.59 -0.11
N LEU A 81 -23.15 -3.92 -0.18
CA LEU A 81 -24.11 -4.58 -1.05
C LEU A 81 -25.55 -4.24 -0.63
N LYS A 82 -25.86 -4.26 0.66
CA LYS A 82 -27.19 -3.84 1.16
C LYS A 82 -27.51 -2.39 0.80
N LEU A 83 -26.52 -1.49 0.95
CA LEU A 83 -26.68 -0.09 0.57
C LEU A 83 -26.93 0.06 -0.93
N GLN A 84 -26.21 -0.68 -1.77
CA GLN A 84 -26.41 -0.69 -3.22
C GLN A 84 -27.82 -1.14 -3.59
N TYR A 85 -28.30 -2.26 -3.03
CA TYR A 85 -29.68 -2.71 -3.26
C TYR A 85 -30.72 -1.68 -2.83
N TRP A 86 -30.51 -1.04 -1.68
CA TRP A 86 -31.40 0.02 -1.22
C TRP A 86 -31.39 1.24 -2.16
N ALA A 87 -30.24 1.64 -2.69
CA ALA A 87 -30.12 2.74 -3.65
C ALA A 87 -30.84 2.41 -4.97
N GLU A 88 -30.68 1.18 -5.47
CA GLU A 88 -31.40 0.67 -6.65
C GLU A 88 -32.93 0.69 -6.46
N ASP A 89 -33.41 0.25 -5.29
CA ASP A 89 -34.84 0.21 -4.96
C ASP A 89 -35.45 1.62 -4.76
N THR A 90 -34.67 2.56 -4.22
CA THR A 90 -35.14 3.93 -3.94
C THR A 90 -34.89 4.93 -5.07
N GLY A 91 -34.12 4.55 -6.10
CA GLY A 91 -33.83 5.38 -7.27
C GLY A 91 -32.90 6.57 -6.99
N GLN A 92 -32.02 6.44 -5.99
CA GLN A 92 -30.98 7.42 -5.64
C GLN A 92 -29.62 7.02 -6.23
#